data_AF-A0AAN8S8Y9-F1
#
_entry.id   AF-A0AAN8S8Y9-F1
#
_cell.length_a   1.000
_cell.length_b   1.000
_cell.length_c   1.000
_cell.angle_alpha   90.00
_cell.angle_beta   90.00
_cell.angle_gamma   90.00
#
_symmetry.space_group_name_H-M   'P 1'
#
loop_
_entity.id
_entity.type
_entity.pdbx_description
1 polymer ?
#
loop_
_entity_poly.entity_id
_entity_poly.type
_entity_poly.pdbx_seq_one_letter_code
_entity_poly.pdbx_strand_id
1 'polypeptide(L)' 'MASDLSIAQRKLSRSLENFTFAGIETTQTDDERVIQESLKEFGALIAKIEDVRERITYL' A
#
# COMPACT_ATOMS: atom_id res chain seq x y z
N MET A 1 -4.32 -2.69 21.26
CA MET A 1 -5.48 -2.60 20.35
C MET A 1 -5.11 -1.64 19.24
N ALA A 2 -5.09 -2.08 17.98
CA ALA A 2 -4.84 -1.16 16.87
C ALA A 2 -6.03 -0.19 16.76
N SER A 3 -5.76 1.11 16.64
CA SER A 3 -6.83 2.09 16.43
C SER A 3 -7.51 1.85 15.08
N ASP A 4 -8.75 2.30 14.93
CA ASP A 4 -9.48 2.23 13.66
C ASP A 4 -8.68 2.87 12.51
N LEU A 5 -7.91 3.92 12.82
CA LEU A 5 -6.99 4.56 11.89
C LEU A 5 -5.86 3.63 11.43
N SER A 6 -5.21 2.90 12.35
CA SER A 6 -4.14 1.95 11.99
C SER A 6 -4.68 0.81 11.12
N ILE A 7 -5.87 0.32 11.45
CA ILE A 7 -6.56 -0.70 10.63
C ILE A 7 -6.85 -0.17 9.23
N ALA A 8 -7.38 1.06 9.10
CA ALA A 8 -7.66 1.68 7.82
C ALA A 8 -6.38 1.90 6.99
N GLN A 9 -5.29 2.36 7.62
CA GLN A 9 -4.01 2.58 6.94
C GLN A 9 -3.36 1.28 6.46
N ARG A 10 -3.40 0.21 7.26
CA ARG A 10 -2.93 -1.12 6.82
C ARG A 10 -3.78 -1.68 5.68
N LYS A 11 -5.10 -1.45 5.68
CA LYS A 11 -5.97 -1.82 4.54
C LYS A 11 -5.59 -1.03 3.28
N LEU A 12 -5.41 0.28 3.39
CA LEU A 12 -4.99 1.14 2.28
C LEU A 12 -3.63 0.70 1.71
N SER A 13 -2.63 0.45 2.55
CA SER A 13 -1.32 -0.08 2.11
C SER A 13 -1.48 -1.34 1.27
N ARG A 14 -2.27 -2.31 1.74
CA ARG A 14 -2.55 -3.55 0.98
C ARG A 14 -3.27 -3.27 -0.34
N SER A 15 -4.23 -2.34 -0.37
CA SER A 15 -4.91 -1.97 -1.61
C SER A 15 -3.96 -1.36 -2.64
N LEU A 16 -2.99 -0.55 -2.20
CA LEU A 16 -1.99 0.05 -3.07
C LEU A 16 -0.97 -0.98 -3.57
N GLU A 17 -0.49 -1.86 -2.70
CA GLU A 17 0.46 -2.92 -3.06
C GLU A 17 -0.12 -3.95 -4.04
N ASN A 18 -1.42 -4.19 -3.97
CA ASN A 18 -2.13 -5.14 -4.84
C ASN A 18 -2.86 -4.44 -6.00
N PHE A 19 -2.66 -3.13 -6.18
CA PHE A 19 -3.32 -2.41 -7.24
C PHE A 19 -2.87 -2.94 -8.61
N THR A 20 -3.85 -3.22 -9.46
CA THR A 20 -3.62 -3.51 -10.87
C THR A 20 -4.62 -2.81 -11.75
N PHE A 21 -4.16 -2.32 -12.89
CA PHE A 21 -5.05 -1.79 -13.91
C PHE A 21 -5.93 -2.91 -14.46
N ALA A 22 -7.21 -2.60 -14.64
CA ALA A 22 -8.14 -3.45 -15.36
C ALA A 22 -7.99 -3.16 -16.86
N GLY A 23 -7.00 -3.80 -17.49
CA GLY A 23 -6.77 -3.71 -18.93
C GLY A 23 -7.69 -4.64 -19.72
N ILE A 24 -7.98 -4.26 -20.97
CA ILE A 24 -8.74 -5.08 -21.94
C ILE A 24 -7.86 -6.23 -22.50
N GLU A 25 -6.54 -6.15 -22.32
CA GLU A 25 -5.57 -7.16 -22.75
C GLU A 25 -4.48 -7.37 -21.69
N THR A 26 -3.74 -8.48 -21.77
CA THR A 26 -2.65 -8.83 -20.84
C THR A 26 -1.39 -7.96 -20.99
N THR A 27 -1.42 -6.96 -21.88
CA THR A 27 -0.29 -6.08 -22.18
C THR A 27 -0.46 -4.77 -21.41
N GLN A 28 0.43 -4.53 -20.45
CA GLN A 28 0.50 -3.26 -19.74
C GLN A 28 1.35 -2.25 -20.51
N THR A 29 0.92 -1.00 -20.53
CA THR A 29 1.74 0.12 -21.01
C THR A 29 2.87 0.42 -20.02
N ASP A 30 3.93 1.08 -20.50
CA ASP A 30 5.03 1.50 -19.63
C ASP A 30 4.57 2.44 -18.52
N ASP A 31 3.60 3.32 -18.80
CA ASP A 31 3.03 4.22 -17.81
C ASP A 31 2.25 3.47 -16.73
N GLU A 32 1.44 2.47 -17.11
CA GLU A 32 0.70 1.64 -16.15
C GLU A 32 1.66 0.89 -15.22
N ARG A 33 2.77 0.37 -15.75
CA ARG A 33 3.81 -0.30 -14.96
C ARG A 33 4.46 0.66 -13.97
N VAL A 34 4.86 1.85 -14.40
CA VAL A 34 5.45 2.89 -13.52
C VAL A 34 4.47 3.31 -12.43
N ILE A 35 3.19 3.48 -12.76
CA ILE A 35 2.16 3.83 -11.77
C ILE A 35 1.99 2.69 -10.75
N GLN A 36 1.91 1.43 -11.18
CA GLN A 36 1.79 0.29 -10.25
C GLN A 36 3.00 0.16 -9.33
N GLU A 37 4.22 0.30 -9.86
CA GLU A 37 5.44 0.28 -9.06
C GLU A 37 5.43 1.41 -8.02
N SER A 38 5.03 2.62 -8.43
CA SER A 38 4.89 3.77 -7.52
C SER A 38 3.87 3.52 -6.40
N LEU A 39 2.69 2.96 -6.73
CA LEU A 39 1.67 2.64 -5.73
C LEU A 39 2.14 1.55 -4.77
N LYS A 40 2.86 0.55 -5.27
CA LYS A 40 3.48 -0.49 -4.44
C LYS A 40 4.49 0.10 -3.45
N GLU A 41 5.33 1.04 -3.89
CA GLU A 41 6.25 1.75 -3.00
C GLU A 41 5.51 2.58 -1.93
N PHE A 42 4.47 3.31 -2.30
CA PHE A 42 3.65 4.06 -1.34
C PHE A 42 2.98 3.13 -0.31
N GLY A 43 2.44 1.99 -0.74
CA GLY A 43 1.86 1.01 0.16
C GLY A 43 2.87 0.46 1.17
N ALA A 44 4.09 0.14 0.71
CA ALA A 44 5.16 -0.33 1.57
C ALA A 44 5.61 0.74 2.59
N LEU A 45 5.67 2.01 2.19
CA LEU A 45 5.98 3.13 3.09
C LEU A 45 4.92 3.29 4.18
N ILE A 46 3.64 3.19 3.83
CA ILE A 46 2.53 3.26 4.78
C ILE A 46 2.62 2.10 5.79
N ALA A 47 2.87 0.87 5.32
CA ALA A 47 3.04 -0.29 6.20
C ALA A 47 4.18 -0.06 7.21
N LYS A 48 5.33 0.45 6.74
CA LYS A 48 6.49 0.75 7.60
C LYS A 48 6.19 1.81 8.66
N ILE A 49 5.39 2.84 8.33
CA ILE A 49 4.95 3.85 9.29
C ILE A 49 4.08 3.22 10.38
N GLU A 50 3.16 2.33 10.00
CA GLU A 50 2.30 1.63 10.97
C GLU A 50 3.12 0.72 11.89
N ASP A 51 4.12 0.03 11.37
CA ASP A 51 5.00 -0.83 12.18
C ASP A 51 5.79 -0.01 13.22
N VAL A 52 6.26 1.18 12.85
CA VAL A 52 6.93 2.09 13.80
C VAL A 52 5.95 2.60 14.85
N ARG A 53 4.73 3.00 14.43
CA ARG A 53 3.70 3.47 15.37
C ARG A 53 3.32 2.41 16.38
N GLU A 54 3.17 1.16 15.91
CA GLU A 54 2.89 0.02 16.76
C GLU A 54 4.00 -0.19 17.79
N ARG A 55 5.27 -0.15 17.36
CA ARG A 55 6.42 -0.26 18.27
C ARG A 55 6.47 0.83 19.33
N ILE A 56 6.17 2.08 18.97
CA ILE A 56 6.16 3.21 19.92
C ILE A 56 5.00 3.10 20.91
N THR A 57 3.84 2.58 20.48
CA THR A 57 2.65 2.46 21.35
C THR A 57 2.80 1.36 22.40
N TYR A 58 3.66 0.37 22.16
CA TYR A 58 3.98 -0.69 23.13
C TYR A 58 5.22 -0.37 24.01
N LEU A 59 5.80 0.82 23.88
CA LEU A 59 6.81 1.38 24.80
C LEU A 59 6.13 2.34 25.78
#